data_AF-A0AA39FX93-F1
#
_entry.id   AF-A0AA39FX93-F1
#
_cell.length_a   1.000
_cell.length_b   1.000
_cell.length_c   1.000
_cell.angle_alpha   90.00
_cell.angle_beta   90.00
_cell.angle_gamma   90.00
#
_symmetry.space_group_name_H-M   'P 1'
#
loop_
_entity.id
_entity.type
_entity.pdbx_description
1 polymer ?
#
loop_
_entity_poly.entity_id
_entity_poly.type
_entity_poly.pdbx_seq_one_letter_code
_entity_poly.pdbx_strand_id
1 'polypeptide(L)'
;MSILRKRLIDFEEILNDEKIDLITLRRLCFHGIPDEGGLRSKCWKLLLNYLPLTKQDWPDVLKRKRNLYNTFIEDLIVMPGETAMNGERVDVTMHDHPLNSNPGSKWQTFFKDNEVLLQIDKDVR
;
A
#
# COMPACT_ATOMS: atom_id res chain seq x y z
N MET A 1 -37.81 9.02 3.30
CA MET A 1 -36.34 9.00 3.40
C MET A 1 -35.74 9.16 2.01
N SER A 2 -34.64 9.90 1.84
CA SER A 2 -33.96 9.97 0.54
C SER A 2 -33.34 8.62 0.18
N ILE A 3 -33.27 8.31 -1.11
CA ILE A 3 -32.70 7.06 -1.63
C ILE A 3 -31.27 6.85 -1.12
N LEU A 4 -30.47 7.93 -1.06
CA LEU A 4 -29.11 7.90 -0.53
C LEU A 4 -29.07 7.48 0.94
N ARG A 5 -29.92 8.05 1.81
CA ARG A 5 -29.94 7.69 3.23
C ARG A 5 -30.30 6.23 3.45
N LYS A 6 -31.26 5.70 2.70
CA LYS A 6 -31.60 4.27 2.77
C LYS A 6 -30.40 3.40 2.42
N ARG A 7 -29.71 3.73 1.33
CA ARG A 7 -28.51 3.00 0.92
C ARG A 7 -27.40 3.04 1.96
N LEU A 8 -27.17 4.18 2.61
CA LEU A 8 -26.16 4.30 3.68
C LEU A 8 -26.48 3.35 4.84
N ILE A 9 -27.76 3.30 5.26
CA ILE A 9 -28.23 2.38 6.30
C ILE A 9 -28.01 0.92 5.87
N ASP A 10 -28.40 0.54 4.65
CA ASP A 10 -28.22 -0.83 4.14
C ASP A 10 -26.74 -1.26 4.16
N PHE A 11 -25.81 -0.34 3.86
CA PHE A 11 -24.37 -0.60 3.96
C PHE A 11 -23.89 -0.69 5.40
N GLU A 12 -24.33 0.20 6.28
CA GLU A 12 -23.95 0.20 7.69
C GLU A 12 -24.41 -1.08 8.38
N GLU A 13 -25.63 -1.57 8.12
CA GLU A 13 -26.13 -2.81 8.71
C GLU A 13 -25.24 -4.01 8.36
N ILE A 14 -24.94 -4.21 7.07
CA ILE A 14 -24.08 -5.31 6.62
C ILE A 14 -22.66 -5.16 7.16
N LEU A 15 -22.12 -3.94 7.10
CA LEU A 15 -20.77 -3.67 7.56
C LEU A 15 -20.67 -3.61 9.08
N ASN A 16 -21.78 -3.65 9.84
CA ASN A 16 -21.80 -3.70 11.29
C ASN A 16 -21.86 -5.12 11.84
N ASP A 17 -22.29 -6.10 11.04
CA ASP A 17 -22.30 -7.51 11.41
C ASP A 17 -20.90 -8.04 11.79
N GLU A 18 -20.86 -9.01 12.69
CA GLU A 18 -19.62 -9.67 13.15
C GLU A 18 -18.95 -10.45 12.02
N LYS A 19 -19.78 -11.11 11.21
CA LYS A 19 -19.38 -11.83 10.01
C LYS A 19 -20.10 -11.26 8.80
N ILE A 20 -19.33 -10.64 7.91
CA ILE A 20 -19.89 -9.96 6.75
C ILE A 20 -20.32 -10.97 5.68
N ASP A 21 -21.59 -10.89 5.28
CA ASP A 21 -22.09 -11.63 4.11
C ASP A 21 -21.58 -10.97 2.82
N LEU A 22 -20.56 -11.61 2.22
CA LEU A 22 -19.94 -11.15 0.98
C LEU A 22 -20.90 -11.19 -0.21
N ILE A 23 -21.88 -12.08 -0.23
CA ILE A 23 -22.84 -12.21 -1.34
C ILE A 23 -23.76 -10.98 -1.36
N THR A 24 -24.33 -10.65 -0.21
CA THR A 24 -25.17 -9.46 -0.05
C THR A 24 -24.35 -8.18 -0.27
N LEU A 25 -23.12 -8.10 0.27
CA LEU A 25 -22.24 -6.95 0.05
C LEU A 25 -21.96 -6.72 -1.44
N ARG A 26 -21.65 -7.77 -2.21
CA ARG A 26 -21.43 -7.68 -3.66
C ARG A 26 -22.66 -7.14 -4.39
N ARG A 27 -23.85 -7.62 -4.03
CA ARG A 27 -25.12 -7.16 -4.62
C ARG A 27 -25.36 -5.67 -4.37
N LEU A 28 -25.07 -5.19 -3.16
CA LEU A 28 -25.17 -3.75 -2.85
C LEU A 28 -24.13 -2.93 -3.62
N CYS A 29 -22.87 -3.37 -3.63
CA CYS A 29 -21.77 -2.67 -4.29
C CYS A 29 -21.93 -2.60 -5.82
N PHE A 30 -22.63 -3.56 -6.43
CA PHE A 30 -22.87 -3.59 -7.87
C PHE A 30 -23.58 -2.32 -8.39
N HIS A 31 -24.42 -1.72 -7.55
CA HIS A 31 -25.13 -0.47 -7.86
C HIS A 31 -24.34 0.78 -7.45
N GLY A 32 -23.03 0.65 -7.26
CA GLY A 32 -22.15 1.69 -6.73
C GLY A 32 -22.06 1.70 -5.22
N ILE A 33 -20.97 2.28 -4.69
CA ILE A 33 -20.76 2.46 -3.25
C ILE A 33 -20.78 3.97 -2.96
N PRO A 34 -21.60 4.45 -1.99
CA PRO A 34 -21.62 5.85 -1.59
C PRO A 34 -20.24 6.35 -1.12
N ASP A 35 -19.97 7.63 -1.36
CA ASP A 35 -18.68 8.29 -1.03
C ASP A 35 -18.59 8.68 0.46
N GLU A 36 -19.73 8.82 1.12
CA GLU A 36 -19.83 9.23 2.51
C GLU A 36 -19.38 8.13 3.48
N GLY A 37 -18.92 8.51 4.67
CA GLY A 37 -18.62 7.58 5.77
C GLY A 37 -17.44 6.63 5.53
N GLY A 38 -16.63 6.84 4.48
CA GLY A 38 -15.50 5.97 4.15
C GLY A 38 -15.90 4.56 3.71
N LEU A 39 -17.17 4.37 3.30
CA LEU A 39 -17.74 3.08 2.93
C LEU A 39 -16.98 2.44 1.77
N ARG A 40 -16.61 3.22 0.76
CA ARG A 40 -15.84 2.76 -0.41
C ARG A 40 -14.55 2.04 -0.01
N SER A 41 -13.78 2.62 0.91
CA SER A 41 -12.53 2.03 1.38
C SER A 41 -12.77 0.66 2.06
N LYS A 42 -13.77 0.58 2.94
CA LYS A 42 -14.10 -0.68 3.64
C LYS A 42 -14.61 -1.75 2.67
N CYS A 43 -15.54 -1.39 1.79
CA CYS A 43 -16.11 -2.30 0.81
C CYS A 43 -15.03 -2.85 -0.13
N TRP A 44 -14.13 -2.00 -0.66
CA TRP A 44 -13.06 -2.45 -1.54
C TRP A 44 -12.09 -3.41 -0.84
N LYS A 45 -11.71 -3.14 0.41
CA LYS A 45 -10.86 -4.05 1.18
C LYS A 45 -11.49 -5.42 1.36
N LEU A 46 -12.82 -5.51 1.50
CA LEU A 46 -13.53 -6.78 1.61
C LEU A 46 -13.68 -7.47 0.24
N LEU A 47 -14.08 -6.73 -0.80
CA LEU A 47 -14.27 -7.27 -2.14
C LEU A 47 -12.98 -7.79 -2.77
N LEU A 48 -11.84 -7.17 -2.44
CA LEU A 48 -10.50 -7.56 -2.89
C LEU A 48 -9.84 -8.60 -1.94
N ASN A 49 -10.58 -9.14 -0.97
CA ASN A 49 -10.10 -10.10 0.02
C ASN A 49 -8.87 -9.62 0.83
N TYR A 50 -8.72 -8.30 0.98
CA TYR A 50 -7.66 -7.72 1.82
C TYR A 50 -8.00 -7.85 3.31
N LEU A 51 -9.27 -7.62 3.66
CA LEU A 51 -9.80 -7.88 5.00
C LEU A 51 -10.57 -9.22 5.01
N PRO A 52 -10.48 -10.00 6.11
CA PRO A 52 -11.30 -11.19 6.27
C PRO A 52 -12.77 -10.80 6.52
N LEU A 53 -13.69 -11.75 6.32
CA LEU A 53 -15.12 -11.52 6.52
C LEU A 53 -15.49 -11.42 8.01
N THR A 54 -14.70 -12.01 8.89
CA THR A 54 -14.84 -11.91 10.36
C THR A 54 -14.15 -10.64 10.84
N LYS A 55 -14.88 -9.77 11.52
CA LYS A 55 -14.35 -8.48 11.96
C LYS A 55 -13.31 -8.54 13.07
N GLN A 56 -13.45 -9.52 13.97
CA GLN A 56 -12.55 -9.66 15.11
C GLN A 56 -11.09 -9.79 14.65
N ASP A 57 -10.87 -10.38 13.47
CA ASP A 57 -9.54 -10.61 12.88
C ASP A 57 -8.95 -9.37 12.18
N TRP A 58 -9.72 -8.30 11.99
CA TRP A 58 -9.27 -7.13 11.21
C TRP A 58 -8.02 -6.46 11.79
N PRO A 59 -7.94 -6.18 13.11
CA PRO A 59 -6.79 -5.50 13.68
C PRO A 59 -5.49 -6.28 13.44
N ASP A 60 -5.52 -7.60 13.64
CA ASP A 60 -4.35 -8.46 13.49
C ASP A 60 -3.93 -8.61 12.03
N VAL A 61 -4.89 -8.81 11.12
CA VAL A 61 -4.59 -8.87 9.67
C VAL A 61 -4.01 -7.55 9.19
N LEU A 62 -4.60 -6.42 9.57
CA LEU A 62 -4.10 -5.09 9.20
C LEU A 62 -2.70 -4.84 9.74
N LYS A 63 -2.44 -5.16 11.01
CA LYS A 63 -1.13 -5.02 11.63
C LYS A 63 -0.09 -5.84 10.89
N ARG A 64 -0.37 -7.12 10.66
CA ARG A 64 0.53 -8.02 9.92
C ARG A 64 0.82 -7.53 8.51
N LYS A 65 -0.21 -7.14 7.74
CA LYS A 65 -0.05 -6.66 6.36
C LYS A 65 0.74 -5.36 6.28
N ARG A 66 0.51 -4.42 7.21
CA ARG A 66 1.25 -3.15 7.30
C ARG A 66 2.71 -3.37 7.68
N ASN A 67 2.98 -4.25 8.64
CA ASN A 67 4.36 -4.60 9.01
C ASN A 67 5.09 -5.24 7.83
N LEU A 68 4.45 -6.17 7.12
CA LEU A 68 5.03 -6.78 5.93
C LEU A 68 5.36 -5.74 4.85
N TYR A 69 4.47 -4.76 4.64
CA TYR A 69 4.75 -3.65 3.73
C TYR A 69 5.99 -2.86 4.17
N ASN A 70 6.11 -2.53 5.46
CA ASN A 70 7.29 -1.81 5.96
C ASN A 70 8.57 -2.63 5.79
N THR A 71 8.54 -3.93 6.05
CA THR A 71 9.68 -4.83 5.77
C THR A 71 10.05 -4.80 4.29
N PHE A 72 9.08 -4.86 3.37
CA PHE A 72 9.39 -4.72 1.94
C PHE A 72 9.96 -3.36 1.58
N ILE A 73 9.53 -2.28 2.24
CA ILE A 73 10.13 -0.97 2.03
C ILE A 73 11.60 -0.98 2.48
N GLU A 74 11.89 -1.53 3.67
CA GLU A 74 13.26 -1.64 4.20
C GLU A 74 14.16 -2.53 3.33
N ASP A 75 13.62 -3.64 2.81
CA ASP A 75 14.39 -4.63 2.05
C ASP A 75 14.59 -4.25 0.57
N LEU A 76 13.58 -3.61 -0.05
CA LEU A 76 13.56 -3.39 -1.51
C LEU A 76 13.86 -1.95 -1.92
N ILE A 77 13.59 -0.97 -1.05
CA ILE A 77 13.82 0.44 -1.38
C ILE A 77 15.19 0.85 -0.87
N VAL A 78 16.12 1.03 -1.80
CA VAL A 78 17.46 1.55 -1.51
C VAL A 78 17.47 3.06 -1.72
N MET A 79 18.05 3.82 -0.78
CA MET A 79 18.27 5.26 -0.91
C MET A 79 19.76 5.59 -0.74
N PRO A 80 20.61 5.35 -1.75
CA PRO A 80 22.05 5.61 -1.67
C PRO A 80 22.41 7.07 -1.34
N GLY A 81 21.56 8.02 -1.75
CA GLY A 81 21.71 9.46 -1.48
C GLY A 81 21.41 9.87 -0.03
N GLU A 82 20.63 9.07 0.71
CA GLU A 82 20.17 9.40 2.05
C GLU A 82 20.99 8.62 3.08
N THR A 83 22.02 9.26 3.64
CA THR A 83 22.59 8.79 4.90
C THR A 83 21.57 9.03 6.01
N ALA A 84 20.73 8.02 6.27
CA ALA A 84 19.89 7.85 7.45
C ALA A 84 19.42 9.15 8.11
N MET A 85 18.46 9.86 7.51
CA MET A 85 17.76 10.96 8.17
C MET A 85 16.28 10.61 8.34
N ASN A 86 15.95 10.12 9.55
CA ASN A 86 14.70 10.26 10.30
C ASN A 86 13.39 10.60 9.55
N GLY A 87 13.08 9.93 8.44
CA GLY A 87 11.74 9.90 7.84
C GLY A 87 11.13 11.26 7.46
N GLU A 88 11.91 12.33 7.40
CA GLU A 88 11.44 13.62 6.89
C GLU A 88 11.40 13.56 5.36
N ARG A 89 10.34 14.12 4.76
CA ARG A 89 10.25 14.26 3.31
C ARG A 89 11.31 15.27 2.85
N VAL A 90 12.44 14.76 2.41
CA VAL A 90 13.54 15.55 1.88
C VAL A 90 13.20 15.98 0.45
N ASP A 91 13.42 17.25 0.13
CA ASP A 91 13.28 17.79 -1.21
C ASP A 91 14.35 17.19 -2.14
N VAL A 92 13.94 16.22 -2.96
CA VAL A 92 14.80 15.47 -3.90
C VAL A 92 15.37 16.32 -5.04
N THR A 93 14.88 17.55 -5.23
CA THR A 93 15.30 18.41 -6.35
C THR A 93 16.71 19.00 -6.14
N MET A 94 17.14 19.12 -4.89
CA MET A 94 18.42 19.74 -4.51
C MET A 94 19.43 18.75 -3.90
N HIS A 95 19.02 17.50 -3.70
CA HIS A 95 19.84 16.45 -3.08
C HIS A 95 20.04 15.29 -4.04
N ASP A 96 21.02 14.46 -3.74
CA ASP A 96 21.45 13.40 -4.65
C ASP A 96 20.33 12.37 -4.89
N HIS A 97 19.92 12.21 -6.17
CA HIS A 97 18.75 11.45 -6.58
C HIS A 97 19.07 10.47 -7.73
N PRO A 98 18.21 9.47 -8.03
CA PRO A 98 18.50 8.42 -9.01
C PRO A 98 18.86 8.89 -10.42
N LEU A 99 18.43 10.09 -10.80
CA LEU A 99 18.62 10.66 -12.14
C LEU A 99 19.68 11.76 -12.16
N ASN A 100 20.44 11.92 -11.06
CA ASN A 100 21.45 12.95 -10.95
C ASN A 100 22.60 12.66 -11.94
N SER A 101 22.94 13.66 -12.75
CA SER A 101 24.01 13.55 -13.74
C SER A 101 25.40 13.92 -13.20
N ASN A 102 25.47 14.42 -11.96
CA ASN A 102 26.72 14.81 -11.33
C ASN A 102 27.65 13.58 -11.14
N PRO A 103 28.91 13.62 -11.58
CA PRO A 103 29.88 12.55 -11.36
C PRO A 103 30.12 12.19 -9.89
N GLY A 104 29.87 13.10 -8.95
CA GLY A 104 29.96 12.86 -7.50
C GLY A 104 28.71 12.24 -6.87
N SER A 105 27.71 11.86 -7.67
CA SER A 105 26.45 11.26 -7.21
C SER A 105 26.67 9.85 -6.67
N LYS A 106 26.23 9.60 -5.44
CA LYS A 106 26.13 8.27 -4.83
C LYS A 106 25.16 7.38 -5.59
N TRP A 107 24.10 7.94 -6.18
CA TRP A 107 23.20 7.19 -7.07
C TRP A 107 23.89 6.71 -8.33
N GLN A 108 24.69 7.56 -8.99
CA GLN A 108 25.49 7.09 -10.14
C GLN A 108 26.46 5.98 -9.77
N THR A 109 27.15 6.11 -8.63
CA THR A 109 28.05 5.06 -8.14
C THR A 109 27.30 3.77 -7.87
N PHE A 110 26.17 3.83 -7.15
CA PHE A 110 25.33 2.66 -6.87
C PHE A 110 24.89 1.92 -8.13
N PHE A 111 24.46 2.63 -9.17
CA PHE A 111 24.07 1.98 -10.44
C PHE A 111 25.25 1.35 -11.16
N LYS A 112 26.41 2.03 -11.22
CA LYS A 112 27.63 1.47 -11.82
C LYS A 112 28.11 0.22 -11.08
N ASP A 113 28.08 0.25 -9.74
CA ASP A 113 28.47 -0.90 -8.91
C ASP A 113 27.53 -2.08 -9.16
N ASN A 114 26.21 -1.85 -9.26
CA ASN A 114 25.25 -2.89 -9.60
C ASN A 114 25.47 -3.46 -11.02
N GLU A 115 25.82 -2.64 -12.01
CA GLU A 115 26.18 -3.14 -13.34
C GLU A 115 27.40 -4.05 -13.30
N VAL A 116 28.42 -3.68 -12.53
CA VAL A 116 29.62 -4.50 -12.33
C VAL A 116 29.27 -5.82 -11.63
N LEU A 117 28.48 -5.79 -10.55
CA LEU A 117 28.01 -6.99 -9.84
C LEU A 117 27.24 -7.93 -10.78
N LEU A 118 26.40 -7.39 -11.67
CA LEU A 118 25.68 -8.16 -12.67
C LEU A 118 26.61 -8.81 -13.71
N GLN A 119 27.72 -8.19 -14.08
CA GLN A 119 28.71 -8.85 -14.95
C GLN A 119 29.43 -9.98 -14.22
N ILE A 120 29.82 -9.77 -12.96
CA ILE A 120 30.46 -10.81 -12.15
C ILE A 120 29.55 -12.03 -12.02
N ASP A 121 28.26 -11.86 -11.73
CA ASP A 121 27.32 -12.99 -11.61
C ASP A 121 27.19 -13.77 -12.93
N LYS A 122 27.21 -13.10 -14.08
CA LYS A 122 27.20 -13.76 -15.40
C LYS A 122 28.48 -14.54 -15.70
N ASP A 123 29.63 -14.07 -15.22
CA ASP A 123 30.92 -14.71 -15.46
C ASP A 123 31.14 -15.92 -14.52
N VAL A 124 30.49 -15.94 -13.35
CA VAL A 124 30.67 -16.96 -12.31
C VAL A 124 29.58 -18.04 -12.30
N ARG A 125 28.37 -17.76 -12.80
CA ARG A 125 27.28 -18.75 -12.96
C ARG A 125 27.24 -19.36 -14.35
#